data_AF-M1BBW5-F1
#
_entry.id   AF-M1BBW5-F1
#
_cell.length_a   1.000
_cell.length_b   1.000
_cell.length_c   1.000
_cell.angle_alpha   90.00
_cell.angle_beta   90.00
_cell.angle_gamma   90.00
#
_symmetry.space_group_name_H-M   'P 1'
#
loop_
_entity.id
_entity.type
_entity.pdbx_description
1 polymer ?
#
loop_
_entity_poly.entity_id
_entity_poly.type
_entity_poly.pdbx_seq_one_letter_code
_entity_poly.pdbx_strand_id
1 'polypeptide(L)'
;MASSRPRGGSFSRNISSAATTQIPGVKLGPNGTSFLSSGIPDLDQILGGGFTLGSLVMVMEDAEAPHHMLLLRNFMSQGLIHKQTLLYASPERDPRGFLGTLPSPMASKEEKSHERPAEQDANLRIAWQYKKYFGEQNSEGQRGGKAEYCNDFDLRKPLERHFYSGQRVDCISLRDSPNLAPLLERCSTFSAQIAKYWHILFSYIQL
;
A
#
# COMPACT_ATOMS: atom_id res chain seq x y z
N MET A 1 -20.52 -37.38 46.12
CA MET A 1 -19.44 -36.79 45.29
C MET A 1 -20.00 -35.58 44.57
N ALA A 2 -19.54 -34.37 44.90
CA ALA A 2 -20.03 -33.12 44.30
C ALA A 2 -19.18 -32.74 43.09
N SER A 3 -19.81 -32.58 41.93
CA SER A 3 -19.16 -32.18 40.67
C SER A 3 -19.05 -30.65 40.60
N SER A 4 -17.83 -30.13 40.57
CA SER A 4 -17.55 -28.71 40.30
C SER A 4 -17.36 -28.50 38.80
N ARG A 5 -18.28 -27.75 38.17
CA ARG A 5 -18.07 -27.19 36.83
C ARG A 5 -17.36 -25.85 36.95
N PRO A 6 -16.21 -25.61 36.28
CA PRO A 6 -15.64 -24.28 36.22
C PRO A 6 -16.47 -23.43 35.24
N ARG A 7 -17.01 -22.31 35.72
CA ARG A 7 -17.55 -21.25 34.86
C ARG A 7 -16.36 -20.55 34.18
N GLY A 8 -16.11 -20.89 32.91
CA GLY A 8 -15.24 -20.10 32.06
C GLY A 8 -15.89 -18.75 31.76
N GLY A 9 -15.49 -17.71 32.49
CA GLY A 9 -15.86 -16.33 32.18
C GLY A 9 -15.08 -15.88 30.94
N SER A 10 -15.76 -15.80 29.79
CA SER A 10 -15.23 -15.11 28.61
C SER A 10 -15.44 -13.61 28.80
N PHE A 11 -14.36 -12.90 29.17
CA PHE A 11 -14.35 -11.44 29.10
C PHE A 11 -14.14 -11.01 27.65
N SER A 12 -15.22 -10.98 26.87
CA SER A 12 -15.23 -10.23 25.61
C SER A 12 -15.50 -8.75 25.95
N ARG A 13 -14.43 -7.95 26.02
CA ARG A 13 -14.60 -6.49 26.07
C ARG A 13 -15.11 -6.05 24.70
N ASN A 14 -16.40 -5.72 24.64
CA ASN A 14 -16.99 -5.01 23.51
C ASN A 14 -16.45 -3.58 23.54
N ILE A 15 -15.28 -3.37 22.92
CA ILE A 15 -14.76 -2.02 22.68
C ILE A 15 -15.59 -1.49 21.52
N SER A 16 -16.59 -0.69 21.84
CA SER A 16 -17.30 0.14 20.87
C SER A 16 -16.25 0.94 20.10
N SER A 17 -15.92 0.51 18.89
CA SER A 17 -15.00 1.23 18.03
C SER A 17 -15.66 2.54 17.64
N ALA A 18 -15.30 3.63 18.33
CA ALA A 18 -15.52 4.96 17.81
C ALA A 18 -15.03 4.96 16.36
N ALA A 19 -15.87 5.42 15.43
CA ALA A 19 -15.51 5.53 14.02
C ALA A 19 -14.25 6.38 13.90
N THR A 20 -13.11 5.71 13.89
CA THR A 20 -11.82 6.36 13.68
C THR A 20 -11.83 6.72 12.22
N THR A 21 -11.66 8.00 11.90
CA THR A 21 -11.50 8.48 10.54
C THR A 21 -10.30 7.74 9.95
N GLN A 22 -10.55 6.67 9.20
CA GLN A 22 -9.48 5.82 8.67
C GLN A 22 -8.66 6.66 7.69
N ILE A 23 -7.40 6.91 8.01
CA ILE A 23 -6.47 7.58 7.11
C ILE A 23 -6.29 6.67 5.88
N PRO A 24 -6.53 7.18 4.65
CA PRO A 24 -6.34 6.38 3.45
C PRO A 24 -4.94 5.75 3.38
N GLY A 25 -4.91 4.44 3.15
CA GLY A 25 -3.65 3.69 3.04
C GLY A 25 -2.95 3.35 4.34
N VAL A 26 -3.55 3.66 5.50
CA VAL A 26 -3.02 3.27 6.81
C VAL A 26 -3.79 2.08 7.35
N LYS A 27 -3.08 1.01 7.69
CA LYS A 27 -3.63 -0.17 8.38
C LYS A 27 -3.17 -0.18 9.84
N LEU A 28 -4.10 -0.37 10.76
CA LEU A 28 -3.78 -0.54 12.17
C LEU A 28 -3.43 -2.00 12.44
N GLY A 29 -2.28 -2.20 13.07
CA GLY A 29 -1.77 -3.47 13.52
C GLY A 29 -2.06 -3.76 15.00
N PRO A 30 -1.59 -4.91 15.50
CA PRO A 30 -1.63 -5.21 16.92
C PRO A 30 -0.88 -4.15 17.73
N ASN A 31 -1.33 -3.91 18.96
CA ASN A 31 -0.76 -2.92 19.89
C ASN A 31 -0.82 -1.46 19.39
N GLY A 32 -1.68 -1.14 18.42
CA GLY A 32 -1.85 0.24 17.91
C GLY A 32 -0.74 0.69 16.96
N THR A 33 0.07 -0.25 16.46
CA THR A 33 1.02 0.05 15.38
C THR A 33 0.27 0.47 14.12
N SER A 34 0.84 1.39 13.35
CA SER A 34 0.25 1.85 12.08
C SER A 34 1.20 1.50 10.95
N PHE A 35 0.68 0.90 9.89
CA PHE A 35 1.45 0.42 8.75
C PHE A 35 1.02 1.12 7.45
N LEU A 36 1.99 1.31 6.57
CA LEU A 36 1.80 1.64 5.16
C LEU A 36 2.22 0.45 4.31
N SER A 37 1.50 0.24 3.22
CA SER A 37 1.84 -0.81 2.28
C SER A 37 3.08 -0.46 1.47
N SER A 38 3.94 -1.45 1.22
CA SER A 38 5.06 -1.37 0.26
C SER A 38 4.60 -1.34 -1.19
N GLY A 39 3.31 -1.61 -1.46
CA GLY A 39 2.77 -1.86 -2.80
C GLY A 39 3.08 -3.27 -3.33
N ILE A 40 3.64 -4.16 -2.49
CA ILE A 40 3.91 -5.56 -2.81
C ILE A 40 3.30 -6.43 -1.69
N PRO A 41 2.19 -7.16 -1.96
CA PRO A 41 1.50 -7.92 -0.93
C PRO A 41 2.39 -8.93 -0.18
N ASP A 42 3.23 -9.65 -0.90
CA ASP A 42 4.14 -10.65 -0.32
C ASP A 42 5.16 -10.02 0.63
N LEU A 43 5.69 -8.84 0.28
CA LEU A 43 6.63 -8.11 1.13
C LEU A 43 5.93 -7.57 2.38
N ASP A 44 4.72 -7.04 2.23
CA ASP A 44 3.92 -6.59 3.38
C ASP A 44 3.64 -7.73 4.35
N GLN A 45 3.40 -8.94 3.84
CA GLN A 45 3.21 -10.13 4.65
C GLN A 45 4.49 -10.51 5.42
N ILE A 46 5.65 -10.53 4.74
CA ILE A 46 6.95 -10.82 5.36
C ILE A 46 7.27 -9.81 6.47
N LEU A 47 6.95 -8.53 6.25
CA LEU A 47 7.16 -7.45 7.22
C LEU A 47 6.11 -7.42 8.35
N GLY A 48 5.12 -8.32 8.33
CA GLY A 48 4.07 -8.39 9.35
C GLY A 48 3.00 -7.29 9.22
N GLY A 49 2.93 -6.62 8.07
CA GLY A 49 1.90 -5.64 7.79
C GLY A 49 2.28 -4.60 6.74
N GLY A 50 3.57 -4.37 6.51
CA GLY A 50 4.12 -3.30 5.66
C GLY A 50 5.15 -2.47 6.42
N PHE A 51 5.42 -1.25 5.98
CA PHE A 51 6.33 -0.34 6.67
C PHE A 51 5.63 0.37 7.83
N THR A 52 6.25 0.37 9.01
CA THR A 52 5.72 1.10 10.16
C THR A 52 5.73 2.60 9.90
N LEU A 53 4.63 3.26 10.22
CA LEU A 53 4.50 4.70 10.07
C LEU A 53 5.52 5.44 10.95
N GLY A 54 6.23 6.41 10.37
CA GLY A 54 7.28 7.17 11.05
C GLY A 54 8.63 6.44 11.15
N SER A 55 8.76 5.27 10.52
CA SER A 55 10.05 4.59 10.39
C SER A 55 10.88 5.13 9.22
N LEU A 56 12.19 4.87 9.27
CA LEU A 56 13.09 5.05 8.15
C LEU A 56 13.42 3.67 7.56
N VAL A 57 13.17 3.50 6.27
CA VAL A 57 13.43 2.25 5.55
C VAL A 57 14.57 2.46 4.57
N MET A 58 15.63 1.67 4.71
CA MET A 58 16.77 1.67 3.79
C MET A 58 16.75 0.38 2.97
N VAL A 59 16.80 0.50 1.65
CA VAL A 59 16.85 -0.63 0.72
C VAL A 59 18.27 -0.74 0.21
N MET A 60 18.93 -1.85 0.53
CA MET A 60 20.25 -2.19 0.01
C MET A 60 20.08 -3.24 -1.07
N GLU A 61 20.92 -3.16 -2.09
CA GLU A 61 20.83 -3.99 -3.27
C GLU A 61 22.19 -4.61 -3.62
N ASP A 62 22.14 -5.83 -4.12
CA ASP A 62 23.28 -6.52 -4.72
C ASP A 62 23.35 -6.21 -6.21
N ALA A 63 24.56 -6.12 -6.76
CA ALA A 63 24.82 -5.80 -8.16
C ALA A 63 24.16 -6.80 -9.13
N GLU A 64 24.00 -8.05 -8.71
CA GLU A 64 23.45 -9.13 -9.55
C GLU A 64 21.92 -9.21 -9.51
N ALA A 65 21.23 -8.47 -8.63
CA ALA A 65 19.78 -8.57 -8.46
C ALA A 65 19.10 -7.22 -8.25
N PRO A 66 19.01 -6.37 -9.30
CA PRO A 66 18.58 -5.00 -9.11
C PRO A 66 17.06 -4.79 -9.04
N HIS A 67 16.48 -4.73 -7.83
CA HIS A 67 15.04 -4.69 -7.57
C HIS A 67 14.56 -3.48 -6.74
N HIS A 68 15.44 -2.63 -6.22
CA HIS A 68 15.10 -1.43 -5.44
C HIS A 68 14.17 -0.50 -6.21
N MET A 69 14.38 -0.35 -7.51
CA MET A 69 13.53 0.47 -8.37
C MET A 69 12.13 -0.10 -8.53
N LEU A 70 11.96 -1.43 -8.49
CA LEU A 70 10.65 -2.05 -8.51
C LEU A 70 9.91 -1.73 -7.20
N LEU A 71 10.58 -1.92 -6.06
CA LEU A 71 10.02 -1.59 -4.75
C LEU A 71 9.65 -0.11 -4.65
N LEU A 72 10.55 0.79 -5.06
CA LEU A 72 10.32 2.23 -5.05
C LEU A 72 9.10 2.62 -5.90
N ARG A 73 8.99 2.09 -7.13
CA ARG A 73 7.86 2.36 -8.01
C ARG A 73 6.53 1.88 -7.43
N ASN A 74 6.48 0.66 -6.89
CA ASN A 74 5.27 0.13 -6.26
C ASN A 74 4.88 0.95 -5.02
N PHE A 75 5.84 1.27 -4.16
CA PHE A 75 5.59 2.07 -2.95
C PHE A 75 5.03 3.46 -3.28
N MET A 76 5.65 4.15 -4.24
CA MET A 76 5.18 5.47 -4.69
C MET A 76 3.79 5.39 -5.34
N SER A 77 3.54 4.38 -6.16
CA SER A 77 2.23 4.18 -6.80
C SER A 77 1.13 3.93 -5.77
N GLN A 78 1.42 3.10 -4.77
CA GLN A 78 0.51 2.80 -3.68
C GLN A 78 0.13 4.06 -2.90
N GLY A 79 1.12 4.86 -2.51
CA GLY A 79 0.87 6.13 -1.81
C GLY A 79 0.01 7.11 -2.64
N LEU A 80 0.27 7.22 -3.94
CA LEU A 80 -0.49 8.11 -4.83
C LEU A 80 -1.94 7.67 -5.02
N ILE A 81 -2.20 6.37 -5.15
CA ILE A 81 -3.56 5.81 -5.23
C ILE A 81 -4.34 6.13 -3.96
N HIS A 82 -3.69 6.05 -2.80
CA HIS A 82 -4.25 6.44 -1.51
C HIS A 82 -4.31 7.95 -1.28
N LYS A 83 -3.95 8.76 -2.28
CA LYS A 83 -3.97 10.22 -2.23
C LYS A 83 -3.03 10.79 -1.15
N GLN A 84 -1.97 10.06 -0.81
CA GLN A 84 -0.92 10.51 0.09
C GLN A 84 -0.02 11.54 -0.61
N THR A 85 0.59 12.41 0.18
CA THR A 85 1.56 13.39 -0.33
C THR A 85 2.91 12.71 -0.51
N LEU A 86 3.60 13.02 -1.61
CA LEU A 86 4.84 12.38 -2.01
C LEU A 86 5.94 13.43 -2.19
N LEU A 87 7.07 13.21 -1.52
CA LEU A 87 8.32 13.95 -1.74
C LEU A 87 9.33 12.97 -2.37
N TYR A 88 9.76 13.27 -3.59
CA TYR A 88 10.73 12.43 -4.30
C TYR A 88 12.03 13.20 -4.55
N ALA A 89 13.10 12.79 -3.89
CA ALA A 89 14.44 13.28 -4.14
C ALA A 89 15.23 12.26 -4.98
N SER A 90 15.91 12.72 -6.03
CA SER A 90 16.61 11.85 -6.97
C SER A 90 17.95 12.45 -7.40
N PRO A 91 18.99 11.64 -7.64
CA PRO A 91 20.22 12.11 -8.28
C PRO A 91 20.03 12.49 -9.76
N GLU A 92 18.85 12.27 -10.34
CA GLU A 92 18.55 12.63 -11.73
C GLU A 92 18.31 14.12 -11.94
N ARG A 93 18.60 14.63 -13.16
CA ARG A 93 18.40 16.04 -13.51
C ARG A 93 16.93 16.41 -13.60
N ASP A 94 16.10 15.49 -14.10
CA ASP A 94 14.64 15.62 -14.14
C ASP A 94 13.98 14.47 -13.35
N PRO A 95 13.80 14.63 -12.03
CA PRO A 95 13.15 13.61 -11.20
C PRO A 95 11.67 13.41 -11.54
N ARG A 96 10.99 14.38 -12.17
CA ARG A 96 9.56 14.26 -12.49
C ARG A 96 9.31 13.25 -13.60
N GLY A 97 10.26 13.08 -14.53
CA GLY A 97 10.19 12.05 -15.55
C GLY A 97 10.00 10.64 -14.97
N PHE A 98 10.52 10.38 -13.76
CA PHE A 98 10.38 9.11 -13.06
C PHE A 98 8.92 8.75 -12.75
N LEU A 99 8.06 9.74 -12.49
CA LEU A 99 6.64 9.54 -12.15
C LEU A 99 5.86 8.85 -13.30
N GLY A 100 6.30 9.03 -14.54
CA GLY A 100 5.73 8.34 -15.71
C GLY A 100 6.06 6.84 -15.77
N THR A 101 6.94 6.34 -14.90
CA THR A 101 7.33 4.92 -14.81
C THR A 101 6.63 4.16 -13.69
N LEU A 102 5.84 4.85 -12.88
CA LEU A 102 5.05 4.26 -11.80
C LEU A 102 4.01 3.31 -12.38
N PRO A 103 3.82 2.08 -11.85
CA PRO A 103 2.84 1.15 -12.39
C PRO A 103 1.39 1.51 -12.02
N SER A 104 0.47 1.12 -12.89
CA SER A 104 -0.98 1.20 -12.64
C SER A 104 -1.47 0.03 -11.81
N PRO A 105 -2.48 0.23 -10.93
CA PRO A 105 -3.11 -0.90 -10.25
C PRO A 105 -3.78 -1.81 -11.28
N MET A 106 -3.72 -3.12 -11.07
CA MET A 106 -4.51 -4.06 -11.82
C MET A 106 -5.97 -3.72 -11.58
N ALA A 107 -6.77 -3.64 -12.66
CA ALA A 107 -8.20 -3.52 -12.50
C ALA A 107 -8.65 -4.70 -11.65
N SER A 108 -9.32 -4.43 -10.52
CA SER A 108 -10.01 -5.48 -9.81
C SER A 108 -10.86 -6.18 -10.85
N LYS A 109 -10.75 -7.50 -10.93
CA LYS A 109 -11.73 -8.28 -11.69
C LYS A 109 -13.05 -7.99 -10.98
N GLU A 110 -13.77 -6.97 -11.44
CA GLU A 110 -15.20 -7.03 -11.49
C GLU A 110 -15.45 -8.37 -12.19
N GLU A 111 -15.76 -9.39 -11.41
CA GLU A 111 -16.66 -10.42 -11.90
C GLU A 111 -17.86 -9.63 -12.40
N LYS A 112 -17.81 -9.24 -13.67
CA LYS A 112 -19.01 -9.16 -14.47
C LYS A 112 -19.66 -10.49 -14.21
N SER A 113 -20.66 -10.48 -13.36
CA SER A 113 -21.72 -11.47 -13.32
C SER A 113 -22.32 -11.44 -14.72
N HIS A 114 -21.61 -12.04 -15.68
CA HIS A 114 -22.23 -12.52 -16.87
C HIS A 114 -23.21 -13.55 -16.34
N GLU A 115 -24.48 -13.15 -16.25
CA GLU A 115 -25.59 -14.06 -16.49
C GLU A 115 -25.27 -14.77 -17.80
N ARG A 116 -24.55 -15.89 -17.69
CA ARG A 116 -24.32 -16.79 -18.82
C ARG A 116 -25.58 -17.66 -18.92
N PRO A 117 -26.12 -17.86 -20.13
CA PRO A 117 -27.27 -18.71 -20.32
C PRO A 117 -26.97 -20.11 -19.77
N ALA A 118 -27.94 -20.68 -19.07
CA ALA A 118 -27.85 -21.88 -18.22
C ALA A 118 -27.41 -23.19 -18.92
N GLU A 119 -26.95 -23.14 -20.17
CA GLU A 119 -26.60 -24.32 -20.98
C GLU A 119 -25.11 -24.71 -20.90
N GLN A 120 -24.22 -23.84 -20.41
CA GLN A 120 -22.78 -24.17 -20.29
C GLN A 120 -22.39 -24.84 -18.97
N ASP A 121 -23.27 -24.87 -17.96
CA ASP A 121 -22.98 -25.44 -16.64
C ASP A 121 -22.91 -26.97 -16.61
N ALA A 122 -23.42 -27.66 -17.65
CA ALA A 122 -23.36 -29.11 -17.71
C ALA A 122 -21.94 -29.67 -17.95
N ASN A 123 -21.00 -28.86 -18.45
CA ASN A 123 -19.70 -29.35 -18.94
C ASN A 123 -18.48 -29.01 -18.04
N LEU A 124 -18.68 -28.36 -16.89
CA LEU A 124 -17.59 -27.98 -15.97
C LEU A 124 -17.61 -28.75 -14.64
N ARG A 125 -18.13 -29.98 -14.64
CA ARG A 125 -18.17 -30.86 -13.46
C ARG A 125 -16.78 -31.10 -12.83
N ILE A 126 -15.73 -31.12 -13.64
CA ILE A 126 -14.35 -31.36 -13.18
C ILE A 126 -13.75 -30.10 -12.52
N ALA A 127 -14.01 -28.92 -13.06
CA ALA A 127 -13.48 -27.66 -12.52
C ALA A 127 -14.02 -27.36 -11.11
N TRP A 128 -15.27 -27.74 -10.82
CA TRP A 128 -15.88 -27.50 -9.50
C TRP A 128 -15.27 -28.35 -8.37
N GLN A 129 -14.73 -29.53 -8.69
CA GLN A 129 -14.13 -30.40 -7.67
C GLN A 129 -12.84 -29.83 -7.06
N TYR A 130 -12.13 -28.96 -7.79
CA TYR A 130 -10.93 -28.29 -7.28
C TYR A 130 -11.25 -27.14 -6.33
N LYS A 131 -12.53 -26.75 -6.18
CA LYS A 131 -12.99 -25.69 -5.27
C LYS A 131 -12.48 -25.86 -3.83
N LYS A 132 -12.30 -27.10 -3.36
CA LYS A 132 -11.78 -27.40 -2.02
C LYS A 132 -10.27 -27.18 -1.83
N TYR A 133 -9.52 -27.00 -2.92
CA TYR A 133 -8.07 -26.77 -2.92
C TYR A 133 -7.71 -25.30 -3.16
N PHE A 134 -8.67 -24.47 -3.57
CA PHE A 134 -8.54 -23.02 -3.46
C PHE A 134 -8.74 -22.67 -1.99
N GLY A 135 -7.66 -22.85 -1.22
CA GLY A 135 -7.64 -22.56 0.20
C GLY A 135 -8.17 -21.16 0.49
N GLU A 136 -8.72 -21.02 1.69
CA GLU A 136 -9.17 -19.79 2.31
C GLU A 136 -8.10 -18.69 2.21
N GLN A 137 -8.04 -17.99 1.09
CA GLN A 137 -7.61 -16.61 1.10
C GLN A 137 -8.76 -15.85 1.74
N ASN A 138 -8.67 -15.71 3.06
CA ASN A 138 -9.48 -14.80 3.83
C ASN A 138 -9.05 -13.37 3.47
N SER A 139 -9.27 -12.96 2.22
CA SER A 139 -9.46 -11.57 1.88
C SER A 139 -10.84 -11.24 2.43
N GLU A 140 -10.89 -10.67 3.64
CA GLU A 140 -12.07 -9.97 4.14
C GLU A 140 -12.38 -8.85 3.14
N GLY A 141 -13.14 -9.22 2.10
CA GLY A 141 -13.64 -8.34 1.07
C GLY A 141 -14.67 -7.44 1.69
N GLN A 142 -14.19 -6.36 2.30
CA GLN A 142 -15.04 -5.28 2.76
C GLN A 142 -15.60 -4.58 1.52
N ARG A 143 -16.73 -5.13 1.05
CA ARG A 143 -17.55 -4.61 -0.03
C ARG A 143 -17.84 -3.13 0.19
N GLY A 144 -17.36 -2.33 -0.75
CA GLY A 144 -17.85 -0.96 -0.97
C GLY A 144 -16.73 0.01 -1.26
N GLY A 145 -16.38 0.21 -2.54
CA GLY A 145 -15.70 1.40 -3.10
C GLY A 145 -14.44 1.94 -2.40
N LYS A 146 -13.91 1.27 -1.38
CA LYS A 146 -12.75 1.67 -0.60
C LYS A 146 -11.51 1.16 -1.31
N ALA A 147 -10.52 2.03 -1.45
CA ALA A 147 -9.21 1.66 -1.95
C ALA A 147 -8.64 0.53 -1.06
N GLU A 148 -8.17 -0.54 -1.69
CA GLU A 148 -7.54 -1.67 -1.00
C GLU A 148 -6.28 -1.19 -0.26
N TYR A 149 -5.93 -1.85 0.85
CA TYR A 149 -4.74 -1.51 1.62
C TYR A 149 -3.44 -1.68 0.81
N CYS A 150 -3.37 -2.73 -0.01
CA CYS A 150 -2.27 -3.03 -0.93
C CYS A 150 -2.91 -3.40 -2.27
N ASN A 151 -2.55 -2.72 -3.36
CA ASN A 151 -3.06 -3.05 -4.69
C ASN A 151 -2.05 -3.96 -5.41
N ASP A 152 -2.54 -4.86 -6.26
CA ASP A 152 -1.70 -5.50 -7.26
C ASP A 152 -1.40 -4.51 -8.39
N PHE A 153 -0.18 -4.50 -8.91
CA PHE A 153 0.26 -3.55 -9.93
C PHE A 153 0.61 -4.23 -11.27
N ASP A 154 0.09 -3.70 -12.37
CA ASP A 154 0.50 -4.09 -13.73
C ASP A 154 1.72 -3.25 -14.14
N LEU A 155 2.92 -3.83 -14.00
CA LEU A 155 4.19 -3.18 -14.33
C LEU A 155 4.34 -2.78 -15.79
N ARG A 156 3.47 -3.28 -16.68
CA ARG A 156 3.48 -2.96 -18.11
C ARG A 156 2.70 -1.69 -18.43
N LYS A 157 1.93 -1.18 -17.48
CA LYS A 157 1.06 -0.02 -17.68
C LYS A 157 1.49 1.11 -16.75
N PRO A 158 1.83 2.29 -17.27
CA PRO A 158 2.16 3.43 -16.43
C PRO A 158 0.92 3.92 -15.69
N LEU A 159 1.12 4.51 -14.52
CA LEU A 159 0.10 5.12 -13.67
C LEU A 159 -0.53 6.31 -14.40
N GLU A 160 -1.84 6.45 -14.27
CA GLU A 160 -2.56 7.55 -14.90
C GLU A 160 -2.13 8.91 -14.34
N ARG A 161 -2.00 9.90 -15.23
CA ARG A 161 -1.47 11.23 -14.88
C ARG A 161 -2.25 11.92 -13.77
N HIS A 162 -3.55 11.69 -13.67
CA HIS A 162 -4.38 12.36 -12.66
C HIS A 162 -3.96 12.03 -11.21
N PHE A 163 -3.26 10.91 -10.97
CA PHE A 163 -2.75 10.56 -9.65
C PHE A 163 -1.59 11.46 -9.19
N TYR A 164 -0.74 11.92 -10.12
CA TYR A 164 0.46 12.71 -9.82
C TYR A 164 0.50 14.11 -10.47
N SER A 165 -0.57 14.53 -11.16
CA SER A 165 -0.67 15.88 -11.73
C SER A 165 -1.08 16.95 -10.71
N GLY A 166 -1.48 16.58 -9.49
CA GLY A 166 -1.93 17.51 -8.45
C GLY A 166 -0.79 18.10 -7.60
N GLN A 167 -1.12 19.04 -6.70
CA GLN A 167 -0.19 19.70 -5.76
C GLN A 167 0.46 18.78 -4.71
N ARG A 168 0.17 17.48 -4.72
CA ARG A 168 0.62 16.52 -3.69
C ARG A 168 1.93 15.82 -4.02
N VAL A 169 2.59 16.17 -5.12
CA VAL A 169 3.88 15.58 -5.51
C VAL A 169 4.94 16.66 -5.70
N ASP A 170 5.93 16.65 -4.83
CA ASP A 170 7.14 17.47 -4.95
C ASP A 170 8.33 16.60 -5.37
N CYS A 171 9.15 17.14 -6.25
CA CYS A 171 10.26 16.43 -6.88
C CYS A 171 11.51 17.31 -6.84
N ILE A 172 12.62 16.75 -6.37
CA ILE A 172 13.87 17.47 -6.11
C ILE A 172 15.03 16.72 -6.75
N SER A 173 15.84 17.43 -7.52
CA SER A 173 17.10 16.91 -8.04
C SER A 173 18.21 17.16 -7.02
N LEU A 174 19.03 16.15 -6.78
CA LEU A 174 20.21 16.21 -5.92
C LEU A 174 21.49 16.48 -6.73
N ARG A 175 21.43 16.40 -8.07
CA ARG A 175 22.59 16.33 -8.97
C ARG A 175 23.54 17.53 -8.89
N ASP A 176 23.00 18.71 -8.57
CA ASP A 176 23.73 19.98 -8.59
C ASP A 176 23.59 20.75 -7.25
N SER A 177 23.20 20.08 -6.16
CA SER A 177 23.05 20.73 -4.86
C SER A 177 24.41 20.77 -4.14
N PRO A 178 24.97 21.96 -3.84
CA PRO A 178 26.29 22.07 -3.21
C PRO A 178 26.30 21.58 -1.75
N ASN A 179 25.12 21.44 -1.13
CA ASN A 179 24.92 20.90 0.21
C ASN A 179 23.48 20.40 0.37
N LEU A 180 23.11 19.91 1.56
CA LEU A 180 21.77 19.37 1.84
C LEU A 180 20.73 20.44 2.19
N ALA A 181 21.07 21.72 2.26
CA ALA A 181 20.15 22.77 2.69
C ALA A 181 18.86 22.86 1.84
N PRO A 182 18.92 22.77 0.49
CA PRO A 182 17.71 22.78 -0.34
C PRO A 182 16.79 21.60 -0.08
N LEU A 183 17.35 20.41 0.17
CA LEU A 183 16.59 19.22 0.53
C LEU A 183 15.92 19.40 1.90
N LEU A 184 16.64 19.92 2.89
CA LEU A 184 16.11 20.18 4.23
C LEU A 184 14.97 21.20 4.21
N GLU A 185 15.14 22.32 3.49
CA GLU A 185 14.10 23.34 3.32
C GLU A 185 12.83 22.76 2.70
N ARG A 186 12.99 21.91 1.68
CA ARG A 186 11.87 21.22 1.04
C ARG A 186 11.20 20.22 1.97
N CYS A 187 11.96 19.43 2.73
CA CYS A 187 11.42 18.54 3.76
C CYS A 187 10.62 19.32 4.82
N SER A 188 11.11 20.48 5.26
CA SER A 188 10.38 21.36 6.19
C SER A 188 9.09 21.89 5.58
N THR A 189 9.13 22.33 4.32
CA THR A 189 7.95 22.83 3.60
C THR A 189 6.91 21.73 3.41
N PHE A 190 7.35 20.55 2.98
CA PHE A 190 6.52 19.35 2.83
C PHE A 190 5.85 18.95 4.15
N SER A 191 6.63 18.93 5.24
CA SER A 191 6.11 18.64 6.58
C SER A 191 5.07 19.66 7.03
N ALA A 192 5.26 20.94 6.75
CA ALA A 192 4.31 22.00 7.08
C ALA A 192 2.98 21.88 6.30
N GLN A 193 3.03 21.40 5.05
CA GLN A 193 1.84 21.09 4.26
C GLN A 193 1.09 19.88 4.83
N ILE A 194 1.81 18.88 5.33
CA ILE A 194 1.26 17.68 5.96
C ILE A 194 0.72 17.95 7.37
N ALA A 195 1.32 18.87 8.14
CA ALA A 195 0.87 19.22 9.50
C ALA A 195 -0.54 19.86 9.54
N LYS A 196 -1.10 20.25 8.40
CA LYS A 196 -2.53 20.62 8.28
C LYS A 196 -3.47 19.40 8.22
N TYR A 197 -2.92 18.19 8.04
CA TYR A 197 -3.64 16.93 7.81
C TYR A 197 -3.06 15.67 8.52
N TRP A 198 -1.95 15.77 9.27
CA TRP A 198 -1.27 14.79 10.18
C TRP A 198 -1.62 13.28 10.01
N HIS A 199 -0.69 12.32 9.82
CA HIS A 199 0.75 12.18 10.04
C HIS A 199 1.35 11.18 9.01
N ILE A 200 2.28 11.55 8.11
CA ILE A 200 3.20 10.60 7.45
C ILE A 200 4.48 11.35 7.01
N LEU A 201 5.66 10.93 7.48
CA LEU A 201 6.96 11.36 6.96
C LEU A 201 7.59 10.19 6.21
N PHE A 202 7.99 10.41 4.95
CA PHE A 202 8.90 9.56 4.19
C PHE A 202 9.95 10.46 3.53
N SER A 203 11.22 10.04 3.63
CA SER A 203 12.32 10.61 2.86
C SER A 203 13.13 9.44 2.33
N TYR A 204 13.10 9.24 1.02
CA TYR A 204 13.96 8.29 0.31
C TYR A 204 15.18 9.08 -0.18
N ILE A 205 16.37 8.77 0.34
CA ILE A 205 17.64 9.32 -0.12
C ILE A 205 18.42 8.17 -0.72
N GLN A 206 18.62 8.23 -2.03
CA GLN A 206 19.57 7.39 -2.75
C GLN A 206 20.93 8.11 -2.70
N LEU A 207 21.92 7.47 -2.05
CA LEU A 207 23.32 7.86 -2.11
C LEU A 207 23.97 7.23 -3.34
#